data_AF-A0A3M1M908-F1
#
_entry.id   AF-A0A3M1M908-F1
#
_cell.length_a   1.000
_cell.length_b   1.000
_cell.length_c   1.000
_cell.angle_alpha   90.00
_cell.angle_beta   90.00
_cell.angle_gamma   90.00
#
_symmetry.space_group_name_H-M   'P 1'
#
loop_
_entity.id
_entity.type
_entity.pdbx_description
1 polymer ?
#
loop_
_entity_poly.entity_id
_entity_poly.type
_entity_poly.pdbx_seq_one_letter_code
_entity_poly.pdbx_strand_id
1 'polypeptide(L)'
;MPHLQPCLVLAAAWIGNCGFWLFCVNRVNATGLSRHLIKRLEKLFISLCFLLPALILWTDGPQLWQWLPTDRWWPSSTRLFDLYAPWYLASFAVLGAAWLESRWWLIPPPHLRRTGKRRVHVHRQISGGSFASVDARWLARIPGNQIGWVEVTNKQLRIPRHVPDAEGLKIGHLSDLHFTGQLSPAHYQRVFAELQTAAPDLIVLTGDIIDYPQCLPWIEPLLGELHAPLGCAFVLGNHDRRLPDIAPLLAAMRNLGWIDLGRDTFGTRLHRGQLAIELVGTEAPWFQRGAVENQAYESRPPGPAELRIAVSHSPDQWRWARRHHCDLMLAGHTHGGQIRLPGIGPLVAPSWYGSKYASGVFFRPPTLMHVSRGVAGIHPLRFRCYPEVSILTLTNLVVTKNVAPETRPRKQMAGAHA
;
A
#
# COMPACT_ATOMS: atom_id res chain seq x y z
N MET A 1 -19.14 -16.01 -35.62
CA MET A 1 -20.01 -14.89 -35.22
C MET A 1 -19.66 -13.71 -36.11
N PRO A 2 -20.46 -13.42 -37.16
CA PRO A 2 -20.22 -12.25 -38.01
C PRO A 2 -20.37 -10.96 -37.17
N HIS A 3 -19.66 -9.89 -37.54
CA HIS A 3 -19.76 -8.54 -36.95
C HIS A 3 -19.11 -8.30 -35.58
N LEU A 4 -18.18 -9.14 -35.13
CA LEU A 4 -17.48 -8.91 -33.85
C LEU A 4 -16.41 -7.80 -33.92
N GLN A 5 -15.81 -7.56 -35.08
CA GLN A 5 -14.63 -6.69 -35.20
C GLN A 5 -14.91 -5.22 -34.80
N PRO A 6 -16.00 -4.56 -35.29
CA PRO A 6 -16.30 -3.19 -34.87
C PRO A 6 -16.53 -3.06 -33.36
N CYS A 7 -17.27 -4.01 -32.79
CA CYS A 7 -17.55 -4.07 -31.36
C CYS A 7 -16.27 -4.20 -30.53
N LEU A 8 -15.32 -5.04 -30.98
CA LEU A 8 -14.03 -5.22 -30.31
C LEU A 8 -13.20 -3.93 -30.35
N VAL A 9 -13.16 -3.24 -31.49
CA VAL A 9 -12.42 -1.97 -31.64
C VAL A 9 -13.01 -0.87 -30.76
N LEU A 10 -14.34 -0.71 -30.77
CA LEU A 10 -15.02 0.26 -29.92
C LEU A 10 -14.82 -0.04 -28.43
N ALA A 11 -14.97 -1.30 -28.04
CA ALA A 11 -14.75 -1.72 -26.65
C ALA A 11 -13.29 -1.49 -26.23
N ALA A 12 -12.30 -1.87 -27.05
CA ALA A 12 -10.89 -1.68 -26.74
C ALA A 12 -10.52 -0.19 -26.66
N ALA A 13 -11.03 0.65 -27.57
CA ALA A 13 -10.82 2.10 -27.53
C ALA A 13 -11.45 2.72 -26.27
N TRP A 14 -12.66 2.29 -25.88
CA TRP A 14 -13.31 2.79 -24.67
C TRP A 14 -12.61 2.34 -23.39
N ILE A 15 -12.20 1.07 -23.30
CA ILE A 15 -11.40 0.55 -22.19
C ILE A 15 -10.05 1.29 -22.13
N GLY A 16 -9.41 1.54 -23.27
CA GLY A 16 -8.19 2.32 -23.38
C GLY A 16 -8.34 3.75 -22.87
N ASN A 17 -9.45 4.41 -23.20
CA ASN A 17 -9.81 5.73 -22.67
C ASN A 17 -9.98 5.72 -21.16
N CYS A 18 -10.77 4.78 -20.63
CA CYS A 18 -10.95 4.62 -19.19
C CYS A 18 -9.61 4.34 -18.48
N GLY A 19 -8.79 3.45 -19.05
CA GLY A 19 -7.46 3.10 -18.53
C GLY A 19 -6.49 4.28 -18.50
N PHE A 20 -6.48 5.10 -19.56
CA PHE A 20 -5.63 6.29 -19.66
C PHE A 20 -6.01 7.35 -18.62
N TRP A 21 -7.29 7.69 -18.50
CA TRP A 21 -7.71 8.70 -17.52
C TRP A 21 -7.55 8.20 -16.07
N LEU A 22 -7.79 6.91 -15.82
CA LEU A 22 -7.48 6.28 -14.55
C LEU A 22 -5.97 6.34 -14.22
N PHE A 23 -5.12 6.10 -15.22
CA PHE A 23 -3.67 6.25 -15.09
C PHE A 23 -3.28 7.67 -14.66
N CYS A 24 -3.92 8.69 -15.25
CA CYS A 24 -3.71 10.10 -14.91
C CYS A 24 -4.19 10.44 -13.49
N VAL A 25 -5.39 9.99 -13.11
CA VAL A 25 -5.96 10.22 -11.77
C VAL A 25 -5.08 9.61 -10.67
N ASN A 26 -4.61 8.38 -10.85
CA ASN A 26 -3.75 7.72 -9.86
C ASN A 26 -2.43 8.47 -9.66
N ARG A 27 -1.83 9.01 -10.74
CA ARG A 27 -0.52 9.68 -10.71
C ARG A 27 -0.59 11.10 -10.20
N VAL A 28 -1.62 11.86 -10.56
CA VAL A 28 -1.76 13.24 -10.04
C VAL A 28 -1.93 13.24 -8.51
N ASN A 29 -2.63 12.25 -7.97
CA ASN A 29 -2.78 12.08 -6.53
C ASN A 29 -1.49 11.60 -5.81
N ALA A 30 -0.53 11.06 -6.55
CA ALA A 30 0.78 10.65 -6.03
C ALA A 30 1.82 11.79 -6.01
N THR A 31 1.45 12.97 -6.53
CA THR A 31 2.32 14.14 -6.51
C THR A 31 2.28 14.86 -5.16
N GLY A 32 3.30 15.65 -4.87
CA GLY A 32 3.30 16.61 -3.74
C GLY A 32 2.59 17.93 -4.06
N LEU A 33 1.75 17.99 -5.11
CA LEU A 33 1.06 19.22 -5.52
C LEU A 33 -0.02 19.64 -4.51
N SER A 34 -0.50 20.88 -4.64
CA SER A 34 -1.57 21.38 -3.77
C SER A 34 -2.88 20.60 -4.01
N ARG A 35 -3.60 20.31 -2.92
CA ARG A 35 -4.86 19.56 -2.95
C ARG A 35 -5.89 20.18 -3.89
N HIS A 36 -5.97 21.51 -3.92
CA HIS A 36 -6.90 22.24 -4.78
C HIS A 36 -6.63 21.94 -6.26
N LEU A 37 -5.36 21.95 -6.66
CA LEU A 37 -4.94 21.61 -8.02
C LEU A 37 -5.23 20.14 -8.32
N ILE A 38 -4.87 19.22 -7.42
CA ILE A 38 -5.15 17.78 -7.56
C ILE A 38 -6.66 17.55 -7.80
N LYS A 39 -7.53 18.17 -7.00
CA LYS A 39 -8.99 17.98 -7.13
C LYS A 39 -9.57 18.59 -8.39
N ARG A 40 -9.03 19.70 -8.90
CA ARG A 40 -9.42 20.25 -10.21
C ARG A 40 -9.02 19.33 -11.36
N LEU A 41 -7.79 18.81 -11.34
CA LEU A 41 -7.29 17.88 -12.35
C LEU A 41 -8.04 16.55 -12.31
N GLU A 42 -8.31 16.01 -11.12
CA GLU A 42 -9.11 14.78 -10.96
C GLU A 42 -10.51 14.94 -11.57
N LYS A 43 -11.21 16.04 -11.28
CA LYS A 43 -12.51 16.34 -11.88
C LYS A 43 -12.40 16.44 -13.40
N LEU A 44 -11.40 17.17 -13.91
CA LEU A 44 -11.16 17.30 -15.35
C LEU A 44 -10.94 15.93 -16.01
N PHE A 45 -10.08 15.08 -15.45
CA PHE A 45 -9.77 13.76 -16.02
C PHE A 45 -10.98 12.83 -15.99
N ILE A 46 -11.74 12.81 -14.90
CA ILE A 46 -12.99 12.04 -14.80
C ILE A 46 -14.00 12.57 -15.84
N SER A 47 -14.17 13.88 -15.96
CA SER A 47 -15.05 14.47 -16.96
C SER A 47 -14.63 14.10 -18.39
N LEU A 48 -13.35 14.22 -18.73
CA LEU A 48 -12.83 13.85 -20.06
C LEU A 48 -13.04 12.37 -20.37
N CYS A 49 -12.92 11.49 -19.37
CA CYS A 49 -13.18 10.07 -19.52
C CYS A 49 -14.60 9.76 -20.06
N PHE A 50 -15.59 10.58 -19.72
CA PHE A 50 -16.98 10.38 -20.16
C PHE A 50 -17.40 11.31 -21.30
N LEU A 51 -16.95 12.57 -21.28
CA LEU A 51 -17.32 13.57 -22.28
C LEU A 51 -16.69 13.29 -23.64
N LEU A 52 -15.47 12.74 -23.71
CA LEU A 52 -14.85 12.41 -24.99
C LEU A 52 -15.62 11.31 -25.74
N PRO A 53 -15.91 10.13 -25.15
CA PRO A 53 -16.79 9.15 -25.80
C PRO A 53 -18.17 9.70 -26.18
N ALA A 54 -18.78 10.53 -25.32
CA ALA A 54 -20.07 11.13 -25.62
C ALA A 54 -20.00 12.09 -26.82
N LEU A 55 -18.92 12.88 -26.94
CA LEU A 55 -18.67 13.74 -28.09
C LEU A 55 -18.47 12.93 -29.37
N ILE A 56 -17.73 11.82 -29.30
CA ILE A 56 -17.56 10.89 -30.43
C ILE A 56 -18.91 10.33 -30.87
N LEU A 57 -19.73 9.84 -29.95
CA LEU A 57 -21.06 9.30 -30.27
C LEU A 57 -22.00 10.38 -30.83
N TRP A 58 -21.87 11.64 -30.39
CA TRP A 58 -22.66 12.74 -30.91
C TRP A 58 -22.25 13.16 -32.33
N THR A 59 -20.94 13.17 -32.61
CA THR A 59 -20.40 13.66 -33.90
C THR A 59 -20.34 12.58 -34.98
N ASP A 60 -19.85 11.39 -34.64
CA ASP A 60 -19.60 10.28 -35.56
C ASP A 60 -20.59 9.11 -35.37
N GLY A 61 -21.58 9.26 -34.48
CA GLY A 61 -22.56 8.23 -34.13
C GLY A 61 -23.27 7.58 -35.32
N PRO A 62 -23.80 8.34 -36.30
CA PRO A 62 -24.45 7.76 -37.47
C PRO A 62 -23.52 6.84 -38.29
N GLN A 63 -22.27 7.24 -38.49
CA GLN A 63 -21.27 6.47 -39.23
C GLN A 63 -20.82 5.25 -38.44
N LEU A 64 -20.65 5.38 -37.12
CA LEU A 64 -20.36 4.25 -36.24
C LEU A 64 -21.51 3.24 -36.24
N TRP A 65 -22.77 3.69 -36.22
CA TRP A 65 -23.95 2.82 -36.26
C TRP A 65 -24.04 2.04 -37.57
N GLN A 66 -23.72 2.67 -38.70
CA GLN A 66 -23.64 2.00 -40.01
C GLN A 66 -22.44 1.05 -40.12
N TRP A 67 -21.38 1.30 -39.37
CA TRP A 67 -20.18 0.47 -39.35
C TRP A 67 -20.30 -0.79 -38.48
N LEU A 68 -21.03 -0.71 -37.35
CA LEU A 68 -21.23 -1.83 -36.40
C LEU A 68 -21.67 -3.16 -37.04
N PRO A 69 -22.60 -3.22 -38.01
CA PRO A 69 -23.02 -4.47 -38.64
C PRO A 69 -22.09 -4.94 -39.77
N THR A 70 -20.91 -4.33 -39.94
CA THR A 70 -19.97 -4.72 -41.01
C THR A 70 -18.86 -5.63 -40.49
N ASP A 71 -18.18 -6.34 -41.39
CA ASP A 71 -16.98 -7.12 -41.09
C ASP A 71 -15.69 -6.33 -41.36
N ARG A 72 -15.73 -5.01 -41.14
CA ARG A 72 -14.56 -4.13 -41.29
C ARG A 72 -14.02 -3.77 -39.92
N TRP A 73 -12.70 -3.80 -39.76
CA TRP A 73 -12.02 -3.34 -38.55
C TRP A 73 -12.12 -1.83 -38.28
N TRP A 74 -12.51 -1.04 -39.29
CA TRP A 74 -12.51 0.41 -39.19
C TRP A 74 -13.66 1.04 -40.00
N PRO A 75 -14.30 2.13 -39.51
CA PRO A 75 -15.30 2.85 -40.28
C PRO A 75 -14.67 3.54 -41.49
N SER A 76 -15.46 3.78 -42.56
CA SER A 76 -14.92 4.33 -43.82
C SER A 76 -14.68 5.83 -43.81
N SER A 77 -15.35 6.56 -42.93
CA SER A 77 -15.24 8.01 -42.81
C SER A 77 -15.81 8.43 -41.47
N THR A 78 -14.94 8.86 -40.56
CA THR A 78 -15.33 9.52 -39.32
C THR A 78 -14.52 10.80 -39.15
N ARG A 79 -14.96 11.73 -38.31
CA ARG A 79 -14.22 12.99 -38.09
C ARG A 79 -13.30 12.88 -36.89
N LEU A 80 -13.87 12.56 -35.74
CA LEU A 80 -13.16 12.58 -34.46
C LEU A 80 -12.74 11.18 -34.02
N PHE A 81 -13.47 10.14 -34.41
CA PHE A 81 -13.15 8.76 -34.07
C PHE A 81 -11.79 8.35 -34.63
N ASP A 82 -11.44 8.81 -35.83
CA ASP A 82 -10.12 8.58 -36.46
C ASP A 82 -8.93 9.16 -35.68
N LEU A 83 -9.18 10.15 -34.84
CA LEU A 83 -8.18 10.72 -33.92
C LEU A 83 -8.23 10.05 -32.55
N TYR A 84 -9.44 9.78 -32.06
CA TYR A 84 -9.71 9.22 -30.75
C TYR A 84 -9.24 7.77 -30.63
N ALA A 85 -9.68 6.91 -31.55
CA ALA A 85 -9.54 5.47 -31.41
C ALA A 85 -8.07 5.00 -31.49
N PRO A 86 -7.21 5.46 -32.41
CA PRO A 86 -5.82 5.01 -32.45
C PRO A 86 -5.06 5.32 -31.16
N TRP A 87 -5.25 6.53 -30.60
CA TRP A 87 -4.62 6.93 -29.33
C TRP A 87 -5.02 6.01 -28.18
N TYR A 88 -6.31 5.71 -28.06
CA TYR A 88 -6.81 4.90 -26.95
C TYR A 88 -6.61 3.40 -27.15
N LEU A 89 -6.54 2.91 -28.39
CA LEU A 89 -6.07 1.55 -28.68
C LEU A 89 -4.58 1.38 -28.31
N ALA A 90 -3.74 2.36 -28.64
CA ALA A 90 -2.34 2.36 -28.20
C ALA A 90 -2.23 2.42 -26.66
N SER A 91 -3.05 3.27 -26.02
CA SER A 91 -3.13 3.35 -24.56
C SER A 91 -3.59 2.02 -23.94
N PHE A 92 -4.59 1.36 -24.53
CA PHE A 92 -5.05 0.04 -24.12
C PHE A 92 -3.92 -0.99 -24.22
N ALA A 93 -3.18 -1.01 -25.32
CA ALA A 93 -2.05 -1.93 -25.49
C ALA A 93 -0.94 -1.69 -24.46
N VAL A 94 -0.48 -0.45 -24.32
CA VAL A 94 0.64 -0.09 -23.43
C VAL A 94 0.25 -0.21 -21.96
N LEU A 95 -0.83 0.44 -21.55
CA LEU A 95 -1.27 0.46 -20.15
C LEU A 95 -1.89 -0.87 -19.74
N GLY A 96 -2.61 -1.54 -20.65
CA GLY A 96 -3.14 -2.88 -20.42
C GLY A 96 -2.04 -3.91 -20.23
N ALA A 97 -1.00 -3.90 -21.07
CA ALA A 97 0.18 -4.76 -20.88
C ALA A 97 0.89 -4.46 -19.54
N ALA A 98 1.16 -3.19 -19.24
CA ALA A 98 1.77 -2.80 -17.96
C ALA A 98 0.91 -3.20 -16.75
N TRP A 99 -0.41 -3.09 -16.87
CA TRP A 99 -1.35 -3.51 -15.84
C TRP A 99 -1.35 -5.04 -15.67
N LEU A 100 -1.40 -5.81 -16.76
CA LEU A 100 -1.30 -7.28 -16.71
C LEU A 100 0.03 -7.74 -16.11
N GLU A 101 1.15 -7.13 -16.51
CA GLU A 101 2.46 -7.38 -15.92
C GLU A 101 2.41 -7.11 -14.40
N SER A 102 1.83 -5.96 -13.99
CA SER A 102 1.65 -5.63 -12.57
C SER A 102 0.86 -6.68 -11.79
N ARG A 103 -0.03 -7.44 -12.45
CA ARG A 103 -0.80 -8.54 -11.84
C ARG A 103 -0.01 -9.84 -11.74
N TRP A 104 0.98 -10.09 -12.59
CA TRP A 104 1.95 -11.18 -12.38
C TRP A 104 2.76 -10.96 -11.10
N TRP A 105 3.04 -9.71 -10.73
CA TRP A 105 3.65 -9.32 -9.46
C TRP A 105 2.71 -9.41 -8.24
N LEU A 106 1.42 -9.77 -8.40
CA LEU A 106 0.54 -10.09 -7.27
C LEU A 106 0.75 -11.51 -6.74
N ILE A 107 1.49 -12.35 -7.46
CA ILE A 107 1.98 -13.61 -6.90
C ILE A 107 2.87 -13.23 -5.72
N PRO A 108 2.53 -13.65 -4.50
CA PRO A 108 3.33 -13.28 -3.33
C PRO A 108 4.79 -13.70 -3.53
N PRO A 109 5.76 -12.85 -3.17
CA PRO A 109 7.15 -13.22 -3.32
C PRO A 109 7.47 -14.44 -2.44
N PRO A 110 8.52 -15.23 -2.76
CA PRO A 110 8.93 -16.38 -1.94
C PRO A 110 9.35 -15.98 -0.51
N HIS A 111 9.51 -14.68 -0.27
CA HIS A 111 9.74 -14.08 1.03
C HIS A 111 8.48 -14.07 1.90
N LEU A 112 7.27 -14.13 1.34
CA LEU A 112 6.04 -14.36 2.11
C LEU A 112 5.84 -15.88 2.28
N ARG A 113 6.21 -16.41 3.45
CA ARG A 113 6.21 -17.87 3.70
C ARG A 113 4.83 -18.39 4.08
N ARG A 114 4.11 -17.64 4.90
CA ARG A 114 2.78 -18.00 5.40
C ARG A 114 1.93 -16.76 5.58
N THR A 115 0.65 -16.89 5.27
CA THR A 115 -0.36 -15.87 5.57
C THR A 115 -1.53 -16.52 6.28
N GLY A 116 -1.84 -16.02 7.49
CA GLY A 116 -3.09 -16.28 8.20
C GLY A 116 -3.96 -15.02 8.21
N LYS A 117 -5.28 -15.19 8.26
CA LYS A 117 -6.23 -14.08 8.33
C LYS A 117 -7.36 -14.44 9.28
N ARG A 118 -7.72 -13.51 10.16
CA ARG A 118 -8.90 -13.61 11.02
C ARG A 118 -9.70 -12.34 10.90
N ARG A 119 -11.01 -12.46 10.70
CA ARG A 119 -11.92 -11.31 10.58
C ARG A 119 -12.71 -11.15 11.87
N VAL A 120 -12.82 -9.91 12.32
CA VAL A 120 -13.57 -9.54 13.52
C VAL A 120 -14.61 -8.50 13.12
N HIS A 121 -15.87 -8.76 13.46
CA HIS A 121 -16.94 -7.81 13.22
C HIS A 121 -17.02 -6.81 14.37
N VAL A 122 -16.11 -5.83 14.36
CA VAL A 122 -15.95 -4.82 15.43
C VAL A 122 -17.28 -4.17 15.80
N HIS A 123 -18.07 -3.77 14.81
CA HIS A 123 -19.35 -3.10 15.05
C HIS A 123 -20.33 -3.91 15.91
N ARG A 124 -20.33 -5.24 15.82
CA ARG A 124 -21.21 -6.10 16.61
C ARG A 124 -20.70 -6.36 18.03
N GLN A 125 -19.46 -6.00 18.33
CA GLN A 125 -18.80 -6.28 19.60
C GLN A 125 -18.70 -5.07 20.52
N ILE A 126 -19.20 -3.91 20.10
CA ILE A 126 -19.17 -2.67 20.88
C ILE A 126 -20.59 -2.16 21.09
N SER A 127 -20.93 -1.78 22.32
CA SER A 127 -22.27 -1.34 22.74
C SER A 127 -22.65 0.03 22.17
N GLY A 128 -21.69 0.94 22.01
CA GLY A 128 -21.91 2.30 21.47
C GLY A 128 -21.99 2.40 19.94
N GLY A 129 -21.82 1.28 19.22
CA GLY A 129 -21.75 1.27 17.76
C GLY A 129 -20.44 1.85 17.20
N SER A 130 -20.15 1.52 15.93
CA SER A 130 -18.91 1.96 15.27
C SER A 130 -19.02 3.29 14.54
N PHE A 131 -20.23 3.72 14.19
CA PHE A 131 -20.47 4.82 13.26
C PHE A 131 -21.01 6.02 14.03
N ALA A 132 -20.14 7.00 14.28
CA ALA A 132 -20.43 8.16 15.12
C ALA A 132 -21.17 9.27 14.35
N SER A 133 -20.91 9.45 13.05
CA SER A 133 -21.60 10.45 12.23
C SER A 133 -22.86 9.91 11.55
N VAL A 134 -23.77 10.82 11.14
CA VAL A 134 -24.95 10.48 10.31
C VAL A 134 -24.49 9.86 8.98
N ASP A 135 -23.51 10.48 8.32
CA ASP A 135 -22.97 10.00 7.04
C ASP A 135 -22.38 8.59 7.16
N ALA A 136 -21.61 8.33 8.22
CA ALA A 136 -21.02 7.02 8.44
C ALA A 136 -22.11 5.94 8.64
N ARG A 137 -23.18 6.27 9.38
CA ARG A 137 -24.33 5.36 9.56
C ARG A 137 -25.04 5.06 8.25
N TRP A 138 -25.21 6.05 7.38
CA TRP A 138 -25.79 5.84 6.05
C TRP A 138 -24.89 5.01 5.14
N LEU A 139 -23.61 5.35 5.03
CA LEU A 139 -22.67 4.62 4.18
C LEU A 139 -22.44 3.18 4.66
N ALA A 140 -22.50 2.93 5.96
CA ALA A 140 -22.41 1.58 6.52
C ALA A 140 -23.60 0.67 6.16
N ARG A 141 -24.76 1.25 5.83
CA ARG A 141 -25.95 0.49 5.37
C ARG A 141 -25.85 0.01 3.93
N ILE A 142 -24.88 0.51 3.16
CA ILE A 142 -24.69 0.07 1.76
C ILE A 142 -24.30 -1.42 1.77
N PRO A 143 -25.06 -2.30 1.10
CA PRO A 143 -24.78 -3.72 1.09
C PRO A 143 -23.36 -4.05 0.63
N GLY A 144 -22.66 -4.88 1.39
CA GLY A 144 -21.28 -5.27 1.08
C GLY A 144 -20.20 -4.31 1.56
N ASN A 145 -20.56 -3.19 2.20
CA ASN A 145 -19.59 -2.33 2.89
C ASN A 145 -19.03 -3.06 4.13
N GLN A 146 -17.71 -3.21 4.17
CA GLN A 146 -16.96 -3.99 5.16
C GLN A 146 -16.32 -3.11 6.24
N ILE A 147 -16.60 -1.81 6.27
CA ILE A 147 -15.94 -0.86 7.19
C ILE A 147 -16.16 -1.21 8.68
N GLY A 148 -17.27 -1.85 9.04
CA GLY A 148 -17.55 -2.28 10.42
C GLY A 148 -16.78 -3.53 10.88
N TRP A 149 -15.85 -4.01 10.06
CA TRP A 149 -15.01 -5.18 10.30
C TRP A 149 -13.54 -4.79 10.33
N VAL A 150 -12.71 -5.62 10.93
CA VAL A 150 -11.26 -5.60 10.75
C VAL A 150 -10.75 -6.99 10.41
N GLU A 151 -9.80 -7.08 9.49
CA GLU A 151 -9.07 -8.31 9.18
C GLU A 151 -7.67 -8.22 9.81
N VAL A 152 -7.45 -9.04 10.84
CA VAL A 152 -6.14 -9.25 11.45
C VAL A 152 -5.36 -10.20 10.56
N THR A 153 -4.29 -9.74 9.94
CA THR A 153 -3.45 -10.58 9.08
C THR A 153 -2.16 -10.93 9.79
N ASN A 154 -1.78 -12.21 9.73
CA ASN A 154 -0.54 -12.72 10.28
C ASN A 154 0.34 -13.17 9.12
N LYS A 155 1.48 -12.51 8.91
CA LYS A 155 2.37 -12.78 7.77
C LYS A 155 3.75 -13.17 8.28
N GLN A 156 4.23 -14.33 7.86
CA GLN A 156 5.63 -14.71 8.09
C GLN A 156 6.47 -14.19 6.92
N LEU A 157 7.34 -13.22 7.22
CA LEU A 157 8.19 -12.54 6.27
C LEU A 157 9.61 -13.05 6.41
N ARG A 158 10.12 -13.71 5.38
CA ARG A 158 11.52 -14.10 5.30
C ARG A 158 12.35 -12.90 4.86
N ILE A 159 13.27 -12.46 5.72
CA ILE A 159 14.15 -11.34 5.43
C ILE A 159 15.12 -11.72 4.29
N PRO A 160 15.48 -10.78 3.38
CA PRO A 160 16.28 -11.08 2.19
C PRO A 160 17.75 -11.44 2.44
N ARG A 161 18.22 -11.34 3.68
CA ARG A 161 19.51 -11.84 4.15
C ARG A 161 19.37 -12.55 5.49
N HIS A 162 20.40 -13.29 5.88
CA HIS A 162 20.48 -13.86 7.22
C HIS A 162 20.87 -12.77 8.22
N VAL A 163 20.00 -12.54 9.21
CA VAL A 163 20.24 -11.61 10.32
C VAL A 163 20.07 -12.39 11.62
N PRO A 164 21.17 -12.74 12.33
CA PRO A 164 21.08 -13.43 13.61
C PRO A 164 20.10 -12.74 14.56
N ASP A 165 19.37 -13.51 15.34
CA ASP A 165 18.41 -13.04 16.36
C ASP A 165 17.19 -12.24 15.86
N ALA A 166 17.04 -12.03 14.54
CA ALA A 166 15.84 -11.47 13.92
C ALA A 166 14.68 -12.47 13.82
N GLU A 167 14.95 -13.77 13.99
CA GLU A 167 13.93 -14.82 13.95
C GLU A 167 12.85 -14.56 15.02
N GLY A 168 11.59 -14.69 14.61
CA GLY A 168 10.44 -14.53 15.49
C GLY A 168 10.14 -13.10 15.92
N LEU A 169 10.90 -12.08 15.48
CA LEU A 169 10.57 -10.67 15.75
C LEU A 169 9.18 -10.37 15.19
N LYS A 170 8.25 -9.93 16.03
CA LYS A 170 6.88 -9.58 15.65
C LYS A 170 6.72 -8.06 15.57
N ILE A 171 6.27 -7.59 14.41
CA ILE A 171 5.98 -6.18 14.18
C ILE A 171 4.47 -6.02 14.00
N GLY A 172 3.86 -5.22 14.86
CA GLY A 172 2.50 -4.73 14.69
C GLY A 172 2.48 -3.54 13.75
N HIS A 173 1.85 -3.66 12.59
CA HIS A 173 1.81 -2.62 11.56
C HIS A 173 0.40 -2.06 11.42
N LEU A 174 0.24 -0.81 11.86
CA LEU A 174 -0.94 0.03 11.68
C LEU A 174 -0.70 1.08 10.61
N SER A 175 -1.77 1.50 9.93
CA SER A 175 -1.72 2.56 8.93
C SER A 175 -3.10 3.17 8.71
N ASP A 176 -3.13 4.39 8.18
CA ASP A 176 -4.34 5.07 7.70
C ASP A 176 -5.48 5.00 8.73
N LEU A 177 -5.24 5.56 9.93
CA LEU A 177 -6.21 5.58 11.03
C LEU A 177 -7.36 6.56 10.76
N HIS A 178 -7.09 7.67 10.05
CA HIS A 178 -8.08 8.67 9.64
C HIS A 178 -9.06 9.06 10.76
N PHE A 179 -8.53 9.63 11.84
CA PHE A 179 -9.38 10.19 12.88
C PHE A 179 -10.18 11.39 12.34
N THR A 180 -11.44 11.11 12.03
CA THR A 180 -12.39 11.99 11.31
C THR A 180 -13.70 12.21 12.07
N GLY A 181 -13.93 11.51 13.19
CA GLY A 181 -15.26 11.51 13.82
C GLY A 181 -16.32 10.66 13.10
N GLN A 182 -15.99 10.01 11.98
CA GLN A 182 -16.92 9.10 11.30
C GLN A 182 -17.03 7.75 12.03
N LEU A 183 -15.88 7.20 12.42
CA LEU A 183 -15.80 6.04 13.30
C LEU A 183 -15.63 6.48 14.75
N SER A 184 -16.25 5.76 15.68
CA SER A 184 -16.19 6.06 17.11
C SER A 184 -14.83 5.68 17.73
N PRO A 185 -14.38 6.35 18.80
CA PRO A 185 -13.19 5.93 19.57
C PRO A 185 -13.26 4.46 20.00
N ALA A 186 -14.44 3.99 20.44
CA ALA A 186 -14.66 2.59 20.83
C ALA A 186 -14.42 1.59 19.69
N HIS A 187 -14.66 1.97 18.43
CA HIS A 187 -14.28 1.16 17.28
C HIS A 187 -12.76 0.98 17.20
N TYR A 188 -12.01 2.08 17.32
CA TYR A 188 -10.54 2.05 17.29
C TYR A 188 -9.95 1.28 18.46
N GLN A 189 -10.43 1.51 19.69
CA GLN A 189 -10.00 0.73 20.88
C GLN A 189 -10.16 -0.77 20.64
N ARG A 190 -11.32 -1.19 20.12
CA ARG A 190 -11.56 -2.60 19.84
C ARG A 190 -10.64 -3.16 18.76
N VAL A 191 -10.32 -2.37 17.73
CA VAL A 191 -9.34 -2.72 16.69
C VAL A 191 -7.92 -2.83 17.28
N PHE A 192 -7.52 -1.88 18.12
CA PHE A 192 -6.21 -1.87 18.76
C PHE A 192 -6.03 -3.02 19.75
N ALA A 193 -7.10 -3.43 20.44
CA ALA A 193 -7.10 -4.65 21.26
C ALA A 193 -6.75 -5.92 20.46
N GLU A 194 -7.17 -6.01 19.18
CA GLU A 194 -6.76 -7.11 18.31
C GLU A 194 -5.27 -7.11 18.01
N LEU A 195 -4.66 -5.93 17.86
CA LEU A 195 -3.22 -5.77 17.69
C LEU A 195 -2.50 -6.21 18.97
N GLN A 196 -2.91 -5.69 20.13
CA GLN A 196 -2.27 -5.94 21.42
C GLN A 196 -2.35 -7.42 21.81
N THR A 197 -3.43 -8.13 21.46
CA THR A 197 -3.57 -9.58 21.69
C THR A 197 -2.46 -10.40 21.00
N ALA A 198 -1.87 -9.89 19.91
CA ALA A 198 -0.78 -10.56 19.22
C ALA A 198 0.60 -10.41 19.91
N ALA A 199 0.67 -9.54 20.94
CA ALA A 199 1.89 -9.19 21.66
C ALA A 199 3.06 -8.88 20.72
N PRO A 200 2.98 -7.80 19.92
CA PRO A 200 4.07 -7.38 19.05
C PRO A 200 5.29 -6.94 19.87
N ASP A 201 6.49 -7.18 19.34
CA ASP A 201 7.73 -6.67 19.91
C ASP A 201 7.93 -5.18 19.59
N LEU A 202 7.47 -4.75 18.41
CA LEU A 202 7.54 -3.37 17.90
C LEU A 202 6.20 -3.00 17.26
N ILE A 203 5.68 -1.81 17.50
CA ILE A 203 4.52 -1.26 16.80
C ILE A 203 4.96 -0.13 15.86
N VAL A 204 4.48 -0.15 14.63
CA VAL A 204 4.77 0.88 13.63
C VAL A 204 3.46 1.42 13.04
N LEU A 205 3.30 2.74 13.06
CA LEU A 205 2.21 3.48 12.43
C LEU A 205 2.72 4.24 11.20
N THR A 206 2.30 3.83 10.00
CA THR A 206 2.80 4.40 8.74
C THR A 206 1.99 5.60 8.25
N GLY A 207 1.56 6.51 9.13
CA GLY A 207 0.93 7.79 8.77
C GLY A 207 -0.58 7.76 8.52
N ASP A 208 -1.10 8.94 8.18
CA ASP A 208 -2.53 9.27 8.09
C ASP A 208 -3.26 8.96 9.40
N ILE A 209 -2.78 9.59 10.48
CA ILE A 209 -3.28 9.43 11.84
C ILE A 209 -4.62 10.16 11.98
N ILE A 210 -4.65 11.44 11.58
CA ILE A 210 -5.76 12.35 11.84
C ILE A 210 -6.07 13.22 10.62
N ASP A 211 -7.37 13.42 10.38
CA ASP A 211 -7.86 14.30 9.33
C ASP A 211 -8.40 15.62 9.87
N TYR A 212 -9.05 15.57 11.04
CA TYR A 212 -9.78 16.72 11.57
C TYR A 212 -9.32 17.10 12.98
N PRO A 213 -9.00 18.38 13.24
CA PRO A 213 -8.44 18.83 14.52
C PRO A 213 -9.26 18.45 15.75
N GLN A 214 -10.59 18.37 15.65
CA GLN A 214 -11.45 17.98 16.78
C GLN A 214 -11.19 16.56 17.30
N CYS A 215 -10.48 15.72 16.54
CA CYS A 215 -10.09 14.39 16.97
C CYS A 215 -8.69 14.34 17.64
N LEU A 216 -7.98 15.47 17.77
CA LEU A 216 -6.71 15.53 18.52
C LEU A 216 -6.83 14.98 19.95
N PRO A 217 -7.92 15.24 20.72
CA PRO A 217 -8.10 14.66 22.04
C PRO A 217 -8.21 13.13 22.08
N TRP A 218 -8.31 12.46 20.92
CA TRP A 218 -8.36 11.00 20.85
C TRP A 218 -6.98 10.35 20.84
N ILE A 219 -5.91 11.12 20.56
CA ILE A 219 -4.55 10.59 20.42
C ILE A 219 -4.10 9.92 21.72
N GLU A 220 -4.17 10.64 22.84
CA GLU A 220 -3.75 10.14 24.16
C GLU A 220 -4.52 8.88 24.60
N PRO A 221 -5.87 8.88 24.68
CA PRO A 221 -6.60 7.70 25.15
C PRO A 221 -6.55 6.50 24.19
N LEU A 222 -6.34 6.70 22.88
CA LEU A 222 -6.31 5.58 21.94
C LEU A 222 -4.90 5.04 21.69
N LEU A 223 -3.95 5.93 21.41
CA LEU A 223 -2.58 5.53 21.06
C LEU A 223 -1.70 5.36 22.31
N GLY A 224 -2.10 5.92 23.46
CA GLY A 224 -1.47 5.67 24.74
C GLY A 224 -1.78 4.28 25.31
N GLU A 225 -2.79 3.56 24.81
CA GLU A 225 -3.05 2.16 25.18
C GLU A 225 -2.09 1.17 24.48
N LEU A 226 -1.43 1.60 23.40
CA LEU A 226 -0.55 0.77 22.58
C LEU A 226 0.87 0.73 23.15
N HIS A 227 1.34 -0.47 23.44
CA HIS A 227 2.64 -0.71 24.04
C HIS A 227 3.31 -1.93 23.42
N ALA A 228 4.61 -1.80 23.15
CA ALA A 228 5.47 -2.89 22.67
C ALA A 228 6.83 -2.82 23.39
N PRO A 229 7.50 -3.96 23.68
CA PRO A 229 8.81 -3.98 24.34
C PRO A 229 9.90 -3.13 23.69
N LEU A 230 9.93 -3.05 22.35
CA LEU A 230 10.87 -2.21 21.59
C LEU A 230 10.33 -0.80 21.31
N GLY A 231 9.13 -0.49 21.81
CA GLY A 231 8.46 0.80 21.63
C GLY A 231 7.51 0.85 20.43
N CYS A 232 7.00 2.06 20.20
CA CYS A 232 6.07 2.39 19.14
C CYS A 232 6.69 3.49 18.28
N ALA A 233 6.67 3.35 16.96
CA ALA A 233 7.26 4.32 16.04
C ALA A 233 6.24 4.79 14.99
N PHE A 234 6.39 6.01 14.50
CA PHE A 234 5.50 6.57 13.48
C PHE A 234 6.21 7.48 12.49
N VAL A 235 5.52 7.68 11.37
CA VAL A 235 5.74 8.77 10.40
C VAL A 235 4.40 9.42 10.11
N LEU A 236 4.40 10.64 9.59
CA LEU A 236 3.19 11.33 9.13
C LEU A 236 2.87 11.02 7.67
N GLY A 237 1.59 11.12 7.35
CA GLY A 237 1.04 10.97 6.01
C GLY A 237 0.49 12.27 5.42
N ASN A 238 -0.08 12.17 4.21
CA ASN A 238 -0.54 13.35 3.47
C ASN A 238 -1.84 13.95 4.02
N HIS A 239 -2.60 13.20 4.81
CA HIS A 239 -3.76 13.71 5.52
C HIS A 239 -3.35 14.49 6.78
N ASP A 240 -2.31 14.05 7.49
CA ASP A 240 -1.81 14.77 8.67
C ASP A 240 -1.33 16.19 8.31
N ARG A 241 -0.73 16.37 7.12
CA ARG A 241 -0.34 17.69 6.57
C ARG A 241 -1.52 18.68 6.44
N ARG A 242 -2.76 18.19 6.45
CA ARG A 242 -3.96 19.03 6.25
C ARG A 242 -4.42 19.72 7.52
N LEU A 243 -3.86 19.35 8.68
CA LEU A 243 -4.08 20.10 9.91
C LEU A 243 -3.59 21.54 9.73
N PRO A 244 -4.31 22.55 10.26
CA PRO A 244 -3.83 23.93 10.27
C PRO A 244 -2.49 24.08 10.99
N ASP A 245 -2.33 23.33 12.07
CA ASP A 245 -1.09 23.20 12.84
C ASP A 245 -0.88 21.73 13.22
N ILE A 246 0.32 21.22 12.92
CA ILE A 246 0.72 19.84 13.18
C ILE A 246 1.46 19.67 14.51
N ALA A 247 1.91 20.77 15.11
CA ALA A 247 2.67 20.74 16.37
C ALA A 247 1.91 20.04 17.51
N PRO A 248 0.59 20.25 17.70
CA PRO A 248 -0.16 19.54 18.74
C PRO A 248 -0.19 18.02 18.55
N LEU A 249 -0.30 17.54 17.31
CA LEU A 249 -0.26 16.10 17.00
C LEU A 249 1.11 15.51 17.36
N LEU A 250 2.18 16.15 16.90
CA LEU A 250 3.55 15.71 17.17
C LEU A 250 3.84 15.71 18.67
N ALA A 251 3.45 16.77 19.38
CA ALA A 251 3.61 16.86 20.83
C ALA A 251 2.86 15.74 21.54
N ALA A 252 1.60 15.46 21.18
CA ALA A 252 0.83 14.38 21.77
C ALA A 252 1.48 13.01 21.54
N MET A 253 1.92 12.70 20.31
CA MET A 253 2.62 11.45 20.01
C MET A 253 3.93 11.30 20.79
N ARG A 254 4.74 12.35 20.86
CA ARG A 254 6.02 12.36 21.58
C ARG A 254 5.84 12.25 23.09
N ASN A 255 4.82 12.90 23.66
CA ASN A 255 4.48 12.79 25.08
C ASN A 255 4.07 11.37 25.47
N LEU A 256 3.48 10.61 24.54
CA LEU A 256 3.20 9.18 24.69
C LEU A 256 4.46 8.28 24.52
N GLY A 257 5.62 8.86 24.24
CA GLY A 257 6.87 8.11 24.00
C GLY A 257 6.96 7.47 22.61
N TRP A 258 6.10 7.84 21.66
CA TRP A 258 6.22 7.34 20.30
C TRP A 258 7.43 7.95 19.58
N ILE A 259 8.21 7.09 18.91
CA ILE A 259 9.42 7.46 18.18
C ILE A 259 9.01 8.11 16.84
N ASP A 260 9.30 9.39 16.70
CA ASP A 260 9.12 10.16 15.45
C ASP A 260 10.29 9.88 14.50
N LEU A 261 10.00 9.13 13.42
CA LEU A 261 10.98 8.79 12.38
C LEU A 261 10.97 9.79 11.21
N GLY A 262 10.00 10.72 11.19
CA GLY A 262 9.82 11.69 10.12
C GLY A 262 10.71 12.92 10.27
N ARG A 263 10.84 13.44 11.48
CA ARG A 263 11.51 14.73 11.75
C ARG A 263 12.72 14.65 12.66
N ASP A 264 12.64 13.91 13.78
CA ASP A 264 13.67 14.00 14.82
C ASP A 264 14.88 13.10 14.56
N THR A 265 14.70 12.01 13.80
CA THR A 265 15.78 11.06 13.51
C THR A 265 15.72 10.56 12.07
N PHE A 266 16.82 10.64 11.32
CA PHE A 266 16.95 9.91 10.05
C PHE A 266 16.85 8.39 10.31
N GLY A 267 17.38 7.97 11.46
CA GLY A 267 17.01 6.70 12.06
C GLY A 267 17.27 6.61 13.57
N THR A 268 16.52 5.71 14.20
CA THR A 268 16.62 5.36 15.63
C THR A 268 17.11 3.92 15.75
N ARG A 269 18.06 3.66 16.66
CA ARG A 269 18.59 2.32 16.90
C ARG A 269 17.96 1.71 18.15
N LEU A 270 17.34 0.56 17.99
CA LEU A 270 16.74 -0.26 19.04
C LEU A 270 17.53 -1.56 19.20
N HIS A 271 17.38 -2.24 20.34
CA HIS A 271 18.11 -3.45 20.65
C HIS A 271 17.18 -4.55 21.17
N ARG A 272 17.33 -5.77 20.62
CA ARG A 272 16.70 -6.99 21.11
C ARG A 272 17.78 -8.04 21.33
N GLY A 273 18.28 -8.14 22.56
CA GLY A 273 19.50 -8.92 22.82
C GLY A 273 20.69 -8.35 22.03
N GLN A 274 21.32 -9.17 21.19
CA GLN A 274 22.44 -8.76 20.33
C GLN A 274 22.00 -8.18 18.98
N LEU A 275 20.72 -8.30 18.62
CA LEU A 275 20.18 -7.71 17.40
C LEU A 275 20.08 -6.20 17.56
N ALA A 276 20.78 -5.48 16.68
CA ALA A 276 20.54 -4.06 16.48
C ALA A 276 19.46 -3.86 15.41
N ILE A 277 18.41 -3.09 15.73
CA ILE A 277 17.34 -2.75 14.79
C ILE A 277 17.43 -1.26 14.51
N GLU A 278 17.77 -0.90 13.28
CA GLU A 278 17.80 0.48 12.81
C GLU A 278 16.48 0.80 12.10
N LEU A 279 15.68 1.68 12.70
CA LEU A 279 14.47 2.21 12.09
C LEU A 279 14.83 3.49 11.35
N VAL A 280 14.51 3.59 10.06
CA VAL A 280 14.71 4.81 9.27
C VAL A 280 13.39 5.29 8.67
N GLY A 281 13.12 6.59 8.71
CA GLY A 281 11.83 7.15 8.29
C GLY A 281 11.92 8.17 7.15
N THR A 282 10.87 8.23 6.33
CA THR A 282 10.66 9.31 5.36
C THR A 282 9.18 9.64 5.16
N GLU A 283 8.88 10.93 5.15
CA GLU A 283 7.55 11.52 4.94
C GLU A 283 7.39 12.13 3.53
N ALA A 284 8.35 11.86 2.64
CA ALA A 284 8.33 12.35 1.28
C ALA A 284 7.16 11.74 0.47
N PRO A 285 6.55 12.50 -0.44
CA PRO A 285 6.90 13.87 -0.85
C PRO A 285 6.20 14.97 -0.03
N TRP A 286 5.42 14.63 1.00
CA TRP A 286 4.50 15.57 1.63
C TRP A 286 5.16 16.47 2.66
N PHE A 287 6.17 15.98 3.35
CA PHE A 287 6.97 16.82 4.24
C PHE A 287 8.40 16.89 3.71
N GLN A 288 8.93 18.11 3.65
CA GLN A 288 10.33 18.32 3.30
C GLN A 288 11.15 18.16 4.57
N ARG A 289 12.17 17.31 4.50
CA ARG A 289 13.22 17.23 5.52
C ARG A 289 14.18 18.40 5.32
N GLY A 290 14.72 18.95 6.42
CA GLY A 290 15.67 20.06 6.35
C GLY A 290 16.91 19.69 5.51
N ALA A 291 17.47 20.66 4.76
CA ALA A 291 18.58 20.43 3.83
C ALA A 291 19.84 19.83 4.49
N VAL A 292 20.08 20.12 5.78
CA VAL A 292 21.23 19.65 6.55
C VAL A 292 21.13 18.14 6.87
N GLU A 293 19.92 17.60 7.02
CA GLU A 293 19.69 16.20 7.37
C GLU A 293 19.74 15.26 6.14
N ASN A 294 19.50 15.79 4.94
CA ASN A 294 19.58 15.03 3.69
C ASN A 294 21.04 14.67 3.30
N GLN A 295 22.04 15.36 3.83
CA GLN A 295 23.47 15.12 3.52
C GLN A 295 24.16 14.16 4.49
N ALA A 296 23.59 13.89 5.68
CA ALA A 296 24.30 13.20 6.76
C ALA A 296 24.21 11.66 6.74
N TYR A 297 23.35 11.07 5.89
CA TYR A 297 23.18 9.62 5.85
C TYR A 297 23.61 9.03 4.52
N GLU A 298 24.93 8.89 4.34
CA GLU A 298 25.48 7.90 3.42
C GLU A 298 25.20 6.51 4.00
N SER A 299 24.14 5.88 3.52
CA SER A 299 23.73 4.56 4.00
C SER A 299 24.76 3.51 3.59
N ARG A 300 25.65 3.14 4.49
CA ARG A 300 26.39 1.87 4.37
C ARG A 300 25.40 0.70 4.37
N PRO A 301 25.73 -0.44 3.75
CA PRO A 301 25.00 -1.68 3.99
C PRO A 301 24.98 -2.03 5.50
N PRO A 302 23.86 -2.55 6.02
CA PRO A 302 23.78 -2.98 7.41
C PRO A 302 24.75 -4.14 7.67
N GLY A 303 25.28 -4.21 8.90
CA GLY A 303 26.16 -5.28 9.34
C GLY A 303 25.40 -6.62 9.54
N PRO A 304 26.13 -7.73 9.78
CA PRO A 304 25.52 -9.05 9.89
C PRO A 304 24.42 -9.17 10.96
N ALA A 305 24.60 -8.56 12.13
CA ALA A 305 23.66 -8.56 13.27
C ALA A 305 22.88 -7.24 13.41
N GLU A 306 22.77 -6.49 12.32
CA GLU A 306 21.95 -5.29 12.21
C GLU A 306 20.73 -5.64 11.37
N LEU A 307 19.55 -5.10 11.64
CA LEU A 307 18.33 -5.19 10.81
C LEU A 307 17.89 -3.76 10.50
N ARG A 308 17.76 -3.40 9.23
CA ARG A 308 17.31 -2.05 8.86
C ARG A 308 15.88 -2.07 8.32
N ILE A 309 14.99 -1.33 8.98
CA ILE A 309 13.58 -1.23 8.65
C ILE A 309 13.26 0.21 8.24
N ALA A 310 12.83 0.39 6.99
CA ALA A 310 12.29 1.64 6.49
C ALA A 310 10.81 1.80 6.84
N VAL A 311 10.42 2.99 7.26
CA VAL A 311 9.04 3.38 7.52
C VAL A 311 8.72 4.58 6.62
N SER A 312 7.69 4.46 5.81
CA SER A 312 7.19 5.58 5.02
C SER A 312 5.68 5.47 4.87
N HIS A 313 4.99 6.59 4.76
CA HIS A 313 3.56 6.53 4.46
C HIS A 313 3.28 5.96 3.06
N SER A 314 4.06 6.36 2.04
CA SER A 314 3.83 5.93 0.65
C SER A 314 4.68 4.71 0.25
N PRO A 315 4.09 3.71 -0.44
CA PRO A 315 4.88 2.66 -1.09
C PRO A 315 5.76 3.20 -2.24
N ASP A 316 5.53 4.43 -2.70
CA ASP A 316 6.34 5.04 -3.76
C ASP A 316 7.80 5.29 -3.33
N GLN A 317 8.06 5.33 -2.02
CA GLN A 317 9.40 5.46 -1.43
C GLN A 317 10.21 4.16 -1.42
N TRP A 318 9.72 3.08 -2.04
CA TRP A 318 10.46 1.82 -2.09
C TRP A 318 11.82 1.93 -2.79
N ARG A 319 11.94 2.81 -3.79
CA ARG A 319 13.24 3.11 -4.41
C ARG A 319 14.20 3.76 -3.43
N TRP A 320 13.72 4.65 -2.56
CA TRP A 320 14.51 5.29 -1.51
C TRP A 320 14.99 4.24 -0.50
N ALA A 321 14.10 3.40 0.03
CA ALA A 321 14.45 2.33 0.97
C ALA A 321 15.52 1.38 0.41
N ARG A 322 15.42 1.04 -0.89
CA ARG A 322 16.41 0.20 -1.59
C ARG A 322 17.78 0.87 -1.71
N ARG A 323 17.84 2.16 -2.02
CA ARG A 323 19.10 2.92 -2.06
C ARG A 323 19.74 3.00 -0.68
N HIS A 324 18.94 2.98 0.38
CA HIS A 324 19.40 2.95 1.76
C HIS A 324 19.64 1.55 2.33
N HIS A 325 19.69 0.51 1.48
CA HIS A 325 19.97 -0.87 1.87
C HIS A 325 19.06 -1.40 3.00
N CYS A 326 17.81 -0.95 3.04
CA CYS A 326 16.84 -1.43 4.03
C CYS A 326 16.42 -2.86 3.70
N ASP A 327 16.30 -3.71 4.70
CA ASP A 327 15.87 -5.11 4.54
C ASP A 327 14.37 -5.21 4.37
N LEU A 328 13.64 -4.41 5.14
CA LEU A 328 12.19 -4.33 5.18
C LEU A 328 11.74 -2.88 5.04
N MET A 329 10.68 -2.63 4.30
CA MET A 329 9.96 -1.37 4.26
C MET A 329 8.49 -1.58 4.63
N LEU A 330 7.96 -0.73 5.49
CA LEU A 330 6.56 -0.69 5.89
C LEU A 330 5.90 0.56 5.30
N ALA A 331 4.74 0.38 4.65
CA ALA A 331 3.98 1.47 4.04
C ALA A 331 2.46 1.30 4.11
N GLY A 332 1.74 2.39 3.83
CA GLY A 332 0.27 2.52 3.84
C GLY A 332 -0.26 3.27 2.62
N HIS A 333 -1.06 4.33 2.86
CA HIS A 333 -1.50 5.37 1.94
C HIS A 333 -2.53 4.95 0.87
N THR A 334 -2.37 3.74 0.34
CA THR A 334 -3.13 3.28 -0.83
C THR A 334 -4.46 2.62 -0.44
N HIS A 335 -4.66 2.32 0.85
CA HIS A 335 -5.86 1.74 1.41
C HIS A 335 -6.30 0.41 0.76
N GLY A 336 -5.43 -0.34 0.09
CA GLY A 336 -5.88 -1.49 -0.72
C GLY A 336 -6.74 -1.11 -1.93
N GLY A 337 -6.84 0.18 -2.25
CA GLY A 337 -7.75 0.80 -3.20
C GLY A 337 -9.18 1.01 -2.71
N GLN A 338 -9.50 0.65 -1.45
CA GLN A 338 -10.81 0.70 -0.79
C GLN A 338 -11.93 -0.14 -1.43
N ILE A 339 -12.03 -0.12 -2.76
CA ILE A 339 -13.01 -0.82 -3.59
C ILE A 339 -12.24 -1.74 -4.53
N ARG A 340 -12.46 -3.04 -4.37
CA ARG A 340 -11.84 -4.07 -5.20
C ARG A 340 -12.89 -4.80 -6.00
N LEU A 341 -12.78 -4.74 -7.33
CA LEU A 341 -13.67 -5.46 -8.22
C LEU A 341 -13.36 -6.97 -8.19
N PRO A 342 -14.37 -7.86 -8.25
CA PRO A 342 -14.15 -9.29 -8.41
C PRO A 342 -13.29 -9.59 -9.66
N GLY A 343 -12.30 -10.47 -9.54
CA GLY A 343 -11.40 -10.85 -10.65
C GLY A 343 -10.37 -9.79 -11.08
N ILE A 344 -10.66 -8.50 -10.88
CA ILE A 344 -9.83 -7.38 -11.38
C ILE A 344 -8.98 -6.75 -10.25
N GLY A 345 -9.51 -6.66 -9.03
CA GLY A 345 -8.84 -6.00 -7.90
C GLY A 345 -9.06 -4.48 -7.87
N PRO A 346 -8.16 -3.71 -7.22
CA PRO A 346 -8.28 -2.26 -7.12
C PRO A 346 -7.95 -1.58 -8.45
N LEU A 347 -8.73 -0.56 -8.80
CA LEU A 347 -8.52 0.29 -9.97
C LEU A 347 -7.89 1.64 -9.58
N VAL A 348 -8.42 2.26 -8.53
CA VAL A 348 -7.94 3.55 -8.02
C VAL A 348 -7.05 3.30 -6.80
N ALA A 349 -5.85 3.85 -6.84
CA ALA A 349 -4.91 3.91 -5.72
C ALA A 349 -3.97 5.09 -5.96
N PRO A 350 -3.87 6.06 -5.03
CA PRO A 350 -3.02 7.23 -5.19
C PRO A 350 -1.54 6.82 -5.10
N SER A 351 -0.92 6.54 -6.24
CA SER A 351 0.47 6.08 -6.33
C SER A 351 1.01 6.27 -7.75
N TRP A 352 2.30 6.55 -7.86
CA TRP A 352 3.02 6.59 -9.15
C TRP A 352 2.96 5.25 -9.89
N TYR A 353 2.81 4.15 -9.15
CA TYR A 353 2.66 2.80 -9.69
C TYR A 353 1.19 2.38 -9.84
N GLY A 354 0.24 3.31 -9.65
CA GLY A 354 -1.18 3.03 -9.65
C GLY A 354 -1.54 1.95 -8.64
N SER A 355 -2.35 0.99 -9.05
CA SER A 355 -2.82 -0.07 -8.14
C SER A 355 -1.86 -1.25 -7.97
N LYS A 356 -0.64 -1.19 -8.54
CA LYS A 356 0.38 -2.27 -8.45
C LYS A 356 0.76 -2.57 -6.99
N TYR A 357 1.00 -1.53 -6.19
CA TYR A 357 1.39 -1.65 -4.79
C TYR A 357 0.26 -1.27 -3.83
N ALA A 358 -1.00 -1.51 -4.21
CA ALA A 358 -2.15 -1.10 -3.40
C ALA A 358 -2.24 -1.82 -2.03
N SER A 359 -1.73 -3.04 -1.91
CA SER A 359 -1.59 -3.75 -0.62
C SER A 359 -0.83 -5.06 -0.80
N GLY A 360 -0.26 -5.58 0.27
CA GLY A 360 0.38 -6.90 0.29
C GLY A 360 1.90 -6.83 0.49
N VAL A 361 2.59 -7.89 0.05
CA VAL A 361 4.04 -8.03 0.21
C VAL A 361 4.69 -8.07 -1.16
N PHE A 362 5.73 -7.27 -1.32
CA PHE A 362 6.47 -7.12 -2.57
C PHE A 362 7.95 -7.25 -2.30
N PHE A 363 8.71 -7.80 -3.25
CA PHE A 363 10.15 -7.94 -3.10
C PHE A 363 10.87 -7.45 -4.34
N ARG A 364 11.90 -6.64 -4.12
CA ARG A 364 12.88 -6.26 -5.13
C ARG A 364 14.21 -6.06 -4.41
N PRO A 365 15.24 -6.88 -4.70
CA PRO A 365 16.49 -6.85 -3.95
C PRO A 365 17.05 -5.42 -3.80
N PRO A 366 17.53 -5.03 -2.61
CA PRO A 366 17.66 -5.85 -1.39
C PRO A 366 16.41 -5.84 -0.49
N THR A 367 15.36 -5.11 -0.83
CA THR A 367 14.31 -4.72 0.14
C THR A 367 13.01 -5.49 -0.07
N LEU A 368 12.50 -6.07 1.02
CA LEU A 368 11.12 -6.54 1.14
C LEU A 368 10.21 -5.36 1.50
N MET A 369 9.02 -5.24 0.93
CA MET A 369 8.06 -4.18 1.26
C MET A 369 6.73 -4.80 1.66
N HIS A 370 6.14 -4.29 2.73
CA HIS A 370 4.77 -4.56 3.14
C HIS A 370 3.92 -3.29 3.04
N VAL A 371 2.81 -3.36 2.29
CA VAL A 371 1.84 -2.27 2.17
C VAL A 371 0.53 -2.68 2.85
N SER A 372 0.16 -1.94 3.89
CA SER A 372 -1.10 -2.10 4.63
C SER A 372 -2.30 -1.63 3.80
N ARG A 373 -3.48 -2.18 4.10
CA ARG A 373 -4.76 -1.67 3.57
C ARG A 373 -5.35 -0.52 4.40
N GLY A 374 -4.71 -0.19 5.52
CA GLY A 374 -5.19 0.82 6.44
C GLY A 374 -6.32 0.32 7.35
N VAL A 375 -6.48 0.97 8.49
CA VAL A 375 -7.55 0.69 9.46
C VAL A 375 -8.84 1.43 9.09
N ALA A 376 -8.74 2.60 8.47
CA ALA A 376 -9.90 3.41 8.10
C ALA A 376 -9.62 4.20 6.81
N GLY A 377 -10.43 5.21 6.56
CA GLY A 377 -10.33 6.12 5.42
C GLY A 377 -11.14 7.37 5.72
N ILE A 378 -10.84 8.48 5.05
CA ILE A 378 -11.61 9.72 5.19
C ILE A 378 -13.12 9.53 4.91
N HIS A 379 -13.45 8.52 4.11
CA HIS A 379 -14.82 8.04 3.94
C HIS A 379 -14.89 6.57 4.36
N PRO A 380 -15.93 6.15 5.10
CA PRO A 380 -16.00 4.84 5.73
C PRO A 380 -16.55 3.80 4.73
N LEU A 381 -15.83 3.60 3.62
CA LEU A 381 -16.23 2.72 2.52
C LEU A 381 -15.16 1.67 2.24
N ARG A 382 -15.55 0.39 2.32
CA ARG A 382 -14.67 -0.76 2.07
C ARG A 382 -15.44 -1.85 1.34
N PHE A 383 -15.06 -2.16 0.10
CA PHE A 383 -15.70 -3.21 -0.69
C PHE A 383 -14.68 -4.24 -1.17
N ARG A 384 -14.85 -5.48 -0.71
CA ARG A 384 -13.89 -6.60 -0.92
C ARG A 384 -12.47 -6.22 -0.50
N CYS A 385 -12.35 -5.32 0.46
CA CYS A 385 -11.10 -4.73 0.93
C CYS A 385 -11.26 -4.38 2.43
N TYR A 386 -11.39 -5.41 3.27
CA TYR A 386 -11.49 -5.23 4.71
C TYR A 386 -10.37 -4.31 5.24
N PRO A 387 -10.70 -3.41 6.19
CA PRO A 387 -9.70 -2.77 7.04
C PRO A 387 -8.71 -3.78 7.60
N GLU A 388 -7.47 -3.37 7.80
CA GLU A 388 -6.38 -4.29 8.15
C GLU A 388 -5.62 -3.85 9.40
N VAL A 389 -5.38 -4.83 10.27
CA VAL A 389 -4.31 -4.80 11.26
C VAL A 389 -3.32 -5.90 10.88
N SER A 390 -2.05 -5.55 10.73
CA SER A 390 -1.03 -6.49 10.24
C SER A 390 -0.04 -6.88 11.32
N ILE A 391 0.13 -8.19 11.52
CA ILE A 391 1.14 -8.79 12.38
C ILE A 391 2.17 -9.45 11.47
N LEU A 392 3.39 -8.92 11.48
CA LEU A 392 4.48 -9.37 10.63
C LEU A 392 5.51 -10.09 11.50
N THR A 393 5.68 -11.39 11.31
CA THR A 393 6.70 -12.17 12.01
C THR A 393 7.88 -12.40 11.09
N LEU A 394 9.06 -11.95 11.50
CA LEU A 394 10.27 -12.11 10.72
C LEU A 394 10.81 -13.52 10.86
N THR A 395 11.33 -14.04 9.74
CA THR A 395 12.02 -15.32 9.65
C THR A 395 13.31 -15.11 8.85
N ASN A 396 14.33 -15.91 9.14
CA ASN A 396 15.61 -15.82 8.46
C ASN A 396 15.65 -16.64 7.17
N LEU A 397 16.54 -16.22 6.26
CA LEU A 397 17.01 -17.13 5.22
C LEU A 397 17.78 -18.27 5.88
N VAL A 398 17.31 -19.50 5.65
CA VAL A 398 18.03 -20.71 6.00
C VAL A 398 19.25 -20.78 5.10
N VAL A 399 20.43 -20.54 5.65
CA VAL A 399 21.69 -20.85 4.97
C VAL A 399 21.88 -22.35 5.12
N THR A 400 21.52 -23.13 4.09
CA THR A 400 21.99 -24.51 4.02
C THR A 400 23.50 -24.47 3.92
N LYS A 401 24.21 -24.80 5.00
CA LYS A 401 25.65 -25.05 4.92
C LYS A 401 25.83 -26.12 3.85
N ASN A 402 26.47 -25.76 2.73
CA ASN A 402 27.00 -26.75 1.80
C ASN A 402 27.98 -27.58 2.62
N VAL A 403 27.56 -28.78 3.02
CA VAL A 403 28.46 -29.81 3.52
C VAL A 403 29.40 -30.08 2.35
N ALA A 404 30.69 -29.76 2.53
CA ALA A 404 31.71 -30.10 1.55
C ALA A 404 31.61 -31.61 1.24
N PRO A 405 31.73 -32.04 -0.03
CA PRO A 405 31.63 -33.46 -0.34
C PRO A 405 32.71 -34.20 0.45
N GLU A 406 32.28 -35.15 1.29
CA GLU A 406 33.18 -36.09 1.95
C GLU A 406 34.12 -36.68 0.91
N THR A 407 35.41 -36.44 1.10
CA THR A 407 36.47 -37.11 0.36
C THR A 407 36.35 -38.60 0.62
N ARG A 408 35.79 -39.33 -0.37
CA ARG A 408 35.79 -40.80 -0.35
C ARG A 408 37.21 -41.32 -0.14
N PRO A 409 37.43 -42.29 0.75
CA PRO A 409 38.76 -42.88 0.93
C PRO A 409 39.19 -43.59 -0.35
N ARG A 410 40.43 -43.31 -0.80
CA ARG A 410 41.10 -44.02 -1.89
C ARG A 410 41.11 -45.52 -1.57
N LYS A 411 40.46 -46.33 -2.41
CA LYS A 411 40.68 -47.79 -2.42
C LYS A 411 42.16 -48.05 -2.69
N GLN A 412 42.85 -48.66 -1.72
CA GLN A 412 44.11 -49.35 -1.96
C GLN A 412 43.85 -50.46 -2.99
N MET A 413 44.51 -50.38 -4.14
CA MET A 413 44.67 -51.55 -5.01
C MET A 413 45.71 -52.46 -4.36
N ALA A 414 45.25 -53.54 -3.74
CA ALA A 414 46.07 -54.71 -3.47
C ALA A 414 46.18 -55.52 -4.76
N GLY A 415 47.41 -55.85 -5.15
CA GLY A 415 47.71 -56.61 -6.35
C GLY A 415 47.28 -58.07 -6.27
N ALA A 416 47.23 -58.70 -7.43
CA ALA A 416 47.30 -60.14 -7.57
C ALA A 416 48.18 -60.45 -8.80
N HIS A 417 49.36 -60.98 -8.50
CA HIS A 417 50.11 -61.86 -9.39
C HIS A 417 49.32 -63.17 -9.56
N ALA A 418 49.11 -63.59 -10.81
CA ALA A 418 49.20 -64.98 -11.28
C ALA A 418 49.05 -64.97 -12.81
#